data_AF-A0A7Y8MJS4-F1
#
_entry.id   AF-A0A7Y8MJS4-F1
#
_cell.length_a   1.000
_cell.length_b   1.000
_cell.length_c   1.000
_cell.angle_alpha   90.00
_cell.angle_beta   90.00
_cell.angle_gamma   90.00
#
_symmetry.space_group_name_H-M   'P 1'
#
loop_
_entity.id
_entity.type
_entity.pdbx_description
1 polymer ?
#
loop_
_entity_poly.entity_id
_entity_poly.type
_entity_poly.pdbx_seq_one_letter_code
_entity_poly.pdbx_strand_id
1 'polypeptide(L)'
;APEAAPTAEAALAVAAIPRGQYSAVSRTAVSVTGDLTLADNAMTFARAQSYQTAPAGVLDATAEYAPGTGPLAQALGVPPGTGLEVRRVTASQIGSGAPNGGLCGRDAVTFVILAAATGADNMPGLWLAAFKGANAPGAGQGARGDLCAIYTYAPASL
;
A
#
# COMPACT_ATOMS: atom_id res chain seq x y z
N ALA A 1 11.68 7.38 44.13
CA ALA A 1 10.59 6.95 43.24
C ALA A 1 11.24 6.28 42.03
N PRO A 2 11.00 5.00 41.75
CA PRO A 2 11.52 4.40 40.53
C PRO A 2 10.72 4.90 39.33
N GLU A 3 11.47 5.36 38.35
CA GLU A 3 11.08 5.88 37.04
C GLU A 3 10.33 4.79 36.26
N ALA A 4 9.07 5.07 35.90
CA ALA A 4 8.31 4.18 35.04
C ALA A 4 8.93 4.23 33.64
N ALA A 5 9.54 3.11 33.24
CA ALA A 5 10.10 2.89 31.92
C ALA A 5 9.10 3.27 30.80
N PRO A 6 9.57 3.78 29.66
CA PRO A 6 8.70 4.13 28.55
C PRO A 6 7.86 2.93 28.16
N THR A 7 6.56 3.20 28.06
CA THR A 7 5.49 2.35 27.58
C THR A 7 5.98 1.50 26.42
N ALA A 8 5.69 0.20 26.49
CA ALA A 8 5.82 -0.69 25.35
C ALA A 8 5.01 -0.12 24.17
N GLU A 9 5.66 0.70 23.34
CA GLU A 9 5.43 0.69 21.91
C GLU A 9 5.62 -0.77 21.53
N ALA A 10 4.50 -1.49 21.45
CA ALA A 10 4.44 -2.73 20.73
C ALA A 10 4.99 -2.39 19.35
N ALA A 11 6.27 -2.69 19.14
CA ALA A 11 6.88 -2.71 17.84
C ALA A 11 5.98 -3.63 17.03
N LEU A 12 5.06 -3.05 16.26
CA LEU A 12 4.31 -3.79 15.26
C LEU A 12 5.40 -4.44 14.42
N ALA A 13 5.61 -5.74 14.64
CA ALA A 13 6.46 -6.53 13.80
C ALA A 13 5.74 -6.53 12.45
N VAL A 14 6.09 -5.58 11.60
CA VAL A 14 5.66 -5.59 10.21
C VAL A 14 6.21 -6.90 9.68
N ALA A 15 5.31 -7.81 9.31
CA ALA A 15 5.72 -8.91 8.46
C ALA A 15 6.35 -8.25 7.24
N ALA A 16 7.68 -8.37 7.13
CA ALA A 16 8.44 -7.71 6.08
C ALA A 16 7.78 -8.06 4.75
N ILE A 17 7.30 -7.05 4.02
CA ILE A 17 6.63 -7.27 2.75
C ILE A 17 7.65 -7.94 1.82
N PRO A 18 7.39 -9.18 1.36
CA PRO A 18 8.36 -9.87 0.53
C PRO A 18 8.63 -9.05 -0.74
N ARG A 19 9.86 -9.08 -1.21
CA ARG A 19 10.23 -8.45 -2.48
C ARG A 19 10.15 -9.48 -3.59
N GLY A 20 9.98 -9.02 -4.82
CA GLY A 20 9.91 -9.90 -5.98
C GLY A 20 8.74 -9.59 -6.91
N GLN A 21 8.32 -10.61 -7.65
CA GLN A 21 7.29 -10.49 -8.67
C GLN A 21 5.93 -10.92 -8.12
N TYR A 22 4.91 -10.18 -8.53
CA TYR A 22 3.54 -10.32 -8.09
C TYR A 22 2.61 -10.24 -9.30
N SER A 23 1.77 -11.25 -9.48
CA SER A 23 0.78 -11.30 -10.55
C SER A 23 -0.47 -10.52 -10.15
N ALA A 24 -0.98 -9.69 -11.06
CA ALA A 24 -2.22 -8.94 -10.81
C ALA A 24 -3.43 -9.88 -10.71
N VAL A 25 -4.18 -9.81 -9.61
CA VAL A 25 -5.39 -10.65 -9.41
C VAL A 25 -6.69 -9.87 -9.45
N SER A 26 -6.70 -8.62 -8.97
CA SER A 26 -7.89 -7.77 -9.09
C SER A 26 -8.09 -7.32 -10.55
N ARG A 27 -9.33 -7.26 -11.03
CA ARG A 27 -9.64 -6.76 -12.40
C ARG A 27 -9.02 -5.39 -12.66
N THR A 28 -9.04 -4.53 -11.64
CA THR A 28 -8.42 -3.20 -11.67
C THR A 28 -6.91 -3.30 -11.82
N ALA A 29 -6.22 -4.17 -11.06
CA ALA A 29 -4.78 -4.38 -11.24
C ALA A 29 -4.47 -4.89 -12.65
N VAL A 30 -5.15 -5.94 -13.12
CA VAL A 30 -4.92 -6.52 -14.46
C VAL A 30 -5.07 -5.47 -15.58
N SER A 31 -6.07 -4.61 -15.46
CA SER A 31 -6.39 -3.61 -16.47
C SER A 31 -5.50 -2.37 -16.38
N VAL A 32 -5.15 -1.93 -15.17
CA VAL A 32 -4.52 -0.62 -14.95
C VAL A 32 -3.02 -0.71 -14.78
N THR A 33 -2.54 -1.69 -14.01
CA THR A 33 -1.13 -1.81 -13.62
C THR A 33 -0.45 -3.02 -14.26
N GLY A 34 -1.19 -4.12 -14.47
CA GLY A 34 -0.61 -5.42 -14.79
C GLY A 34 0.25 -5.93 -13.64
N ASP A 35 1.12 -6.90 -13.92
CA ASP A 35 1.98 -7.49 -12.90
C ASP A 35 2.92 -6.45 -12.27
N LEU A 36 3.26 -6.68 -11.00
CA LEU A 36 4.08 -5.82 -10.18
C LEU A 36 5.41 -6.50 -9.88
N THR A 37 6.51 -5.78 -10.09
CA THR A 37 7.80 -6.07 -9.49
C THR A 37 8.05 -5.10 -8.34
N LEU A 38 8.15 -5.63 -7.14
CA LEU A 38 8.37 -4.88 -5.90
C LEU A 38 9.83 -5.04 -5.45
N ALA A 39 10.56 -3.92 -5.44
CA ALA A 39 11.89 -3.80 -4.85
C ALA A 39 11.83 -2.94 -3.58
N ASP A 40 12.95 -2.81 -2.86
CA ASP A 40 13.04 -2.01 -1.61
C ASP A 40 12.50 -0.60 -1.78
N ASN A 41 13.01 0.10 -2.78
CA ASN A 41 12.74 1.51 -3.04
C ASN A 41 12.02 1.76 -4.37
N ALA A 42 11.53 0.71 -5.04
CA ALA A 42 10.88 0.86 -6.33
C ALA A 42 9.72 -0.11 -6.54
N MET A 43 8.74 0.34 -7.31
CA MET A 43 7.64 -0.46 -7.82
C MET A 43 7.59 -0.30 -9.32
N THR A 44 7.63 -1.40 -10.06
CA THR A 44 7.52 -1.41 -11.51
C THR A 44 6.33 -2.25 -11.91
N PHE A 45 5.48 -1.69 -12.76
CA PHE A 45 4.24 -2.31 -13.21
C PHE A 45 4.33 -2.61 -14.71
N ALA A 46 3.78 -3.76 -15.13
CA ALA A 46 3.84 -4.22 -16.51
C ALA A 46 3.17 -3.25 -17.51
N ARG A 47 2.23 -2.41 -17.06
CA ARG A 47 1.57 -1.38 -17.87
C ARG A 47 2.36 -0.07 -17.95
N ALA A 48 3.68 -0.17 -18.14
CA ALA A 48 4.59 0.95 -18.35
C ALA A 48 4.52 2.05 -17.25
N GLN A 49 4.40 1.65 -15.98
CA GLN A 49 4.44 2.58 -14.85
C GLN A 49 5.55 2.16 -13.89
N SER A 50 6.34 3.10 -13.43
CA SER A 50 7.29 2.86 -12.35
C SER A 50 7.28 4.00 -11.35
N TYR A 51 7.54 3.66 -10.09
CA TYR A 51 7.52 4.58 -8.97
C TYR A 51 8.75 4.32 -8.11
N GLN A 52 9.50 5.39 -7.85
CA GLN A 52 10.51 5.39 -6.80
C GLN A 52 9.81 5.72 -5.49
N THR A 53 10.18 4.99 -4.44
CA THR A 53 9.54 5.05 -3.14
C THR A 53 10.58 5.08 -2.03
N ALA A 54 10.21 5.69 -0.92
CA ALA A 54 10.98 5.67 0.32
C ALA A 54 10.07 5.22 1.48
N PRO A 55 10.61 4.50 2.48
CA PRO A 55 9.87 4.20 3.70
C PRO A 55 9.36 5.48 4.34
N ALA A 56 8.09 5.50 4.71
CA ALA A 56 7.45 6.64 5.38
C ALA A 56 6.90 6.27 6.76
N GLY A 57 6.65 5.00 7.01
CA GLY A 57 6.22 4.52 8.32
C GLY A 57 5.52 3.18 8.24
N VAL A 58 4.90 2.82 9.35
CA VAL A 58 4.16 1.59 9.54
C VAL A 58 2.83 1.95 10.20
N LEU A 59 1.75 1.30 9.78
CA LEU A 59 0.45 1.44 10.39
C LEU A 59 -0.09 0.07 10.82
N ASP A 60 -0.90 0.10 11.86
CA ASP A 60 -1.79 -1.01 12.18
C ASP A 60 -3.02 -0.95 11.26
N ALA A 61 -3.51 -2.10 10.79
CA ALA A 61 -4.67 -2.11 9.90
C ALA A 61 -5.97 -1.67 10.60
N THR A 62 -6.02 -1.60 11.94
CA THR A 62 -7.12 -0.97 12.67
C THR A 62 -7.14 0.56 12.54
N ALA A 63 -6.05 1.19 12.13
CA ALA A 63 -5.98 2.64 11.99
C ALA A 63 -6.90 3.17 10.89
N GLU A 64 -7.47 4.35 11.12
CA GLU A 64 -8.18 5.11 10.10
C GLU A 64 -7.19 5.83 9.19
N TYR A 65 -7.43 5.81 7.87
CA TYR A 65 -6.59 6.56 6.94
C TYR A 65 -6.92 8.06 6.92
N ALA A 66 -8.16 8.43 7.25
CA ALA A 66 -8.64 9.80 7.42
C ALA A 66 -9.73 9.86 8.52
N PRO A 67 -10.04 11.03 9.10
CA PRO A 67 -10.99 11.12 10.21
C PRO A 67 -12.41 10.61 9.86
N GLY A 68 -12.93 9.71 10.69
CA GLY A 68 -14.24 9.08 10.52
C GLY A 68 -14.31 8.18 9.28
N THR A 69 -13.18 7.62 8.87
CA THR A 69 -13.14 6.50 7.92
C THR A 69 -13.17 5.21 8.70
N GLY A 70 -13.71 4.13 8.12
CA GLY A 70 -13.54 2.82 8.74
C GLY A 70 -12.04 2.43 8.81
N PRO A 71 -11.71 1.37 9.56
CA PRO A 71 -10.34 0.83 9.61
C PRO A 71 -9.76 0.55 8.23
N LEU A 72 -8.46 0.79 8.04
CA LEU A 72 -7.73 0.44 6.82
C LEU A 72 -7.89 -1.03 6.44
N ALA A 73 -7.99 -1.91 7.43
CA ALA A 73 -8.30 -3.34 7.27
C ALA A 73 -9.56 -3.57 6.44
N GLN A 74 -10.62 -2.82 6.70
CA GLN A 74 -11.88 -2.94 5.96
C GLN A 74 -11.75 -2.41 4.54
N ALA A 75 -11.04 -1.29 4.35
CA ALA A 75 -10.82 -0.72 3.02
C ALA A 75 -9.98 -1.67 2.14
N LEU A 76 -8.92 -2.24 2.70
CA LEU A 76 -8.02 -3.17 2.00
C LEU A 76 -8.59 -4.59 1.91
N GLY A 77 -9.55 -4.96 2.74
CA GLY A 77 -10.05 -6.34 2.83
C GLY A 77 -9.04 -7.31 3.44
N VAL A 78 -8.25 -6.84 4.42
CA VAL A 78 -7.23 -7.63 5.14
C VAL A 78 -7.59 -7.78 6.62
N PRO A 79 -7.04 -8.77 7.34
CA PRO A 79 -7.26 -8.91 8.78
C PRO A 79 -6.82 -7.65 9.57
N PRO A 80 -7.52 -7.30 10.68
CA PRO A 80 -7.21 -6.10 11.44
C PRO A 80 -5.82 -6.11 12.11
N GLY A 81 -5.24 -7.28 12.36
CA GLY A 81 -3.88 -7.42 12.91
C GLY A 81 -2.76 -7.39 11.85
N THR A 82 -3.08 -7.08 10.59
CA THR A 82 -2.08 -7.00 9.53
C THR A 82 -1.26 -5.73 9.66
N GLY A 83 0.08 -5.87 9.69
CA GLY A 83 0.98 -4.73 9.59
C GLY A 83 0.96 -4.12 8.19
N LEU A 84 0.86 -2.80 8.12
CA LEU A 84 0.81 -2.04 6.87
C LEU A 84 2.10 -1.25 6.71
N GLU A 85 2.79 -1.41 5.58
CA GLU A 85 3.97 -0.63 5.24
C GLU A 85 3.56 0.61 4.44
N VAL A 86 3.88 1.81 4.95
CA VAL A 86 3.61 3.07 4.27
C VAL A 86 4.88 3.52 3.56
N ARG A 87 4.76 3.83 2.28
CA ARG A 87 5.83 4.44 1.48
C ARG A 87 5.40 5.76 0.90
N ARG A 88 6.34 6.68 0.87
CA ARG A 88 6.23 7.92 0.11
C ARG A 88 6.74 7.70 -1.29
N VAL A 89 5.99 8.16 -2.29
CA VAL A 89 6.44 8.21 -3.68
C VAL A 89 7.33 9.43 -3.85
N THR A 90 8.56 9.21 -4.29
CA THR A 90 9.58 10.26 -4.49
C THR A 90 9.74 10.63 -5.96
N ALA A 91 9.47 9.69 -6.86
CA ALA A 91 9.39 9.94 -8.29
C ALA A 91 8.41 8.97 -8.94
N SER A 92 7.81 9.40 -10.05
CA SER A 92 6.96 8.56 -10.89
C SER A 92 7.36 8.70 -12.34
N GLN A 93 7.30 7.59 -13.08
CA GLN A 93 7.46 7.57 -14.52
C GLN A 93 6.28 6.81 -15.11
N ILE A 94 5.44 7.53 -15.85
CA ILE A 94 4.25 6.98 -16.48
C ILE A 94 4.50 7.00 -17.99
N GLY A 95 4.72 5.82 -18.56
CA GLY A 95 4.85 5.65 -19.99
C GLY A 95 3.52 5.80 -20.72
N SER A 96 3.57 6.06 -22.02
CA SER A 96 2.38 6.19 -22.88
C SER A 96 1.50 4.94 -22.94
N GLY A 97 2.01 3.78 -22.52
CA GLY A 97 1.28 2.52 -22.41
C GLY A 97 0.42 2.37 -21.16
N ALA A 98 0.45 3.33 -20.23
CA ALA A 98 -0.35 3.31 -19.01
C ALA A 98 -1.79 3.78 -19.31
N PRO A 99 -2.81 2.89 -19.25
CA PRO A 99 -4.14 3.18 -19.78
C PRO A 99 -4.87 4.31 -19.03
N ASN A 100 -4.55 4.52 -17.75
CA ASN A 100 -5.23 5.50 -16.90
C ASN A 100 -4.34 6.67 -16.44
N GLY A 101 -3.07 6.74 -16.87
CA GLY A 101 -2.15 7.79 -16.45
C GLY A 101 -1.47 7.59 -15.09
N GLY A 102 -1.69 6.46 -14.42
CA GLY A 102 -1.04 6.14 -13.15
C GLY A 102 -1.91 5.34 -12.18
N LEU A 103 -1.40 5.14 -10.95
CA LEU A 103 -2.12 4.51 -9.84
C LEU A 103 -3.30 5.37 -9.34
N CYS A 104 -3.18 6.69 -9.39
CA CYS A 104 -4.25 7.64 -9.05
C CYS A 104 -4.92 8.23 -10.31
N GLY A 105 -4.84 7.53 -11.44
CA GLY A 105 -5.34 8.05 -12.71
C GLY A 105 -4.49 9.24 -13.19
N ARG A 106 -5.11 10.40 -13.40
CA ARG A 106 -4.41 11.64 -13.80
C ARG A 106 -3.74 12.38 -12.63
N ASP A 107 -4.12 12.04 -11.40
CA ASP A 107 -3.54 12.65 -10.21
C ASP A 107 -2.18 12.01 -9.87
N ALA A 108 -1.25 12.81 -9.36
CA ALA A 108 0.02 12.30 -8.86
C ALA A 108 -0.20 11.49 -7.57
N VAL A 109 0.30 10.25 -7.55
CA VAL A 109 0.37 9.45 -6.33
C VAL A 109 1.51 9.97 -5.46
N THR A 110 1.24 10.12 -4.16
CA THR A 110 2.20 10.67 -3.19
C THR A 110 2.55 9.65 -2.12
N PHE A 111 1.62 8.76 -1.77
CA PHE A 111 1.84 7.68 -0.83
C PHE A 111 1.24 6.38 -1.34
N VAL A 112 1.84 5.27 -0.94
CA VAL A 112 1.27 3.94 -1.11
C VAL A 112 1.34 3.19 0.20
N ILE A 113 0.32 2.38 0.45
CA ILE A 113 0.30 1.41 1.55
C ILE A 113 0.40 0.03 0.95
N LEU A 114 1.28 -0.80 1.50
CA LEU A 114 1.45 -2.20 1.15
C LEU A 114 1.08 -3.08 2.34
N ALA A 115 0.32 -4.13 2.07
CA ALA A 115 -0.04 -5.14 3.06
C ALA A 115 0.19 -6.52 2.46
N ALA A 116 1.00 -7.34 3.12
CA ALA A 116 1.09 -8.76 2.84
C ALA A 116 0.19 -9.47 3.84
N ALA A 117 -0.84 -10.13 3.33
CA ALA A 117 -1.82 -10.81 4.16
C ALA A 117 -2.29 -12.10 3.49
N THR A 118 -3.07 -12.87 4.23
CA THR A 118 -3.88 -13.93 3.65
C THR A 118 -5.28 -13.37 3.43
N GLY A 119 -5.77 -13.43 2.19
CA GLY A 119 -7.09 -12.95 1.81
C GLY A 119 -8.20 -13.80 2.41
N ALA A 120 -9.45 -13.37 2.23
CA ALA A 120 -10.63 -14.11 2.70
C ALA A 120 -10.74 -15.53 2.10
N ASP A 121 -10.12 -15.75 0.94
CA ASP A 121 -9.99 -17.01 0.22
C ASP A 121 -8.83 -17.89 0.71
N ASN A 122 -8.17 -17.52 1.81
CA ASN A 122 -7.00 -18.19 2.39
C ASN A 122 -5.75 -18.20 1.49
N MET A 123 -5.70 -17.36 0.46
CA MET A 123 -4.53 -17.21 -0.40
C MET A 123 -3.64 -16.05 0.07
N PRO A 124 -2.30 -16.23 0.10
CA PRO A 124 -1.39 -15.13 0.35
C PRO A 124 -1.46 -14.13 -0.79
N GLY A 125 -1.51 -12.85 -0.45
CA GLY A 125 -1.59 -11.76 -1.41
C GLY A 125 -0.82 -10.53 -0.97
N LEU A 126 -0.69 -9.59 -1.90
CA LEU A 126 -0.20 -8.24 -1.67
C LEU A 126 -1.32 -7.27 -2.03
N TRP A 127 -1.74 -6.48 -1.05
CA TRP A 127 -2.67 -5.38 -1.24
C TRP A 127 -1.88 -4.08 -1.30
N LEU A 128 -2.21 -3.26 -2.29
CA LEU A 128 -1.62 -1.96 -2.51
C LEU A 128 -2.75 -0.93 -2.53
N ALA A 129 -2.73 0.02 -1.61
CA ALA A 129 -3.57 1.22 -1.70
C ALA A 129 -2.73 2.41 -2.13
N ALA A 130 -3.22 3.17 -3.11
CA ALA A 130 -2.58 4.36 -3.63
C ALA A 130 -3.32 5.61 -3.15
N PHE A 131 -2.55 6.58 -2.65
CA PHE A 131 -3.06 7.83 -2.11
C PHE A 131 -2.49 9.02 -2.87
N LYS A 132 -3.34 10.01 -3.13
CA LYS A 132 -2.98 11.36 -3.53
C LYS A 132 -3.06 12.28 -2.31
N GLY A 133 -2.30 13.36 -2.27
CA GLY A 133 -2.36 14.34 -1.18
C GLY A 133 -1.02 14.53 -0.46
N ALA A 134 -0.95 15.57 0.38
CA ALA A 134 0.32 16.00 0.98
C ALA A 134 0.70 15.19 2.23
N ASN A 135 -0.29 14.58 2.91
CA ASN A 135 -0.10 13.92 4.19
C ASN A 135 -0.02 12.40 4.02
N ALA A 136 0.82 11.76 4.83
CA ALA A 136 0.84 10.31 4.89
C ALA A 136 -0.53 9.81 5.38
N PRO A 137 -1.08 8.75 4.76
CA PRO A 137 -2.30 8.14 5.26
C PRO A 137 -2.04 7.51 6.63
N GLY A 138 -3.09 7.41 7.45
CA GLY A 138 -3.01 6.83 8.79
C GLY A 138 -3.12 7.87 9.90
N ALA A 139 -3.45 7.38 11.11
CA ALA A 139 -3.66 8.20 12.32
C ALA A 139 -4.64 9.38 12.12
N GLY A 140 -5.60 9.26 11.21
CA GLY A 140 -6.55 10.32 10.89
C GLY A 140 -5.92 11.58 10.27
N GLN A 141 -4.71 11.51 9.72
CA GLN A 141 -4.03 12.70 9.14
C GLN A 141 -4.23 12.87 7.63
N GLY A 142 -4.73 11.85 6.93
CA GLY A 142 -5.14 11.94 5.54
C GLY A 142 -6.52 12.59 5.35
N ALA A 143 -6.87 12.92 4.12
CA ALA A 143 -8.23 13.29 3.75
C ALA A 143 -9.01 12.10 3.16
N ARG A 144 -10.34 12.07 3.34
CA ARG A 144 -11.18 10.96 2.85
C ARG A 144 -11.07 10.75 1.33
N GLY A 145 -10.82 11.82 0.57
CA GLY A 145 -10.67 11.79 -0.89
C GLY A 145 -9.27 11.46 -1.38
N ASP A 146 -8.32 11.21 -0.48
CA ASP A 146 -6.92 10.94 -0.82
C ASP A 146 -6.72 9.52 -1.30
N LEU A 147 -7.53 8.56 -0.84
CA LEU A 147 -7.50 7.19 -1.34
C LEU A 147 -8.03 7.14 -2.77
N CYS A 148 -7.16 6.89 -3.75
CA CYS A 148 -7.53 6.86 -5.16
C CYS A 148 -7.95 5.47 -5.64
N ALA A 149 -7.18 4.46 -5.24
CA ALA A 149 -7.30 3.12 -5.79
C ALA A 149 -6.72 2.07 -4.85
N ILE A 150 -7.27 0.85 -4.93
CA ILE A 150 -6.77 -0.34 -4.26
C ILE A 150 -6.57 -1.42 -5.31
N TYR A 151 -5.44 -2.10 -5.21
CA TYR A 151 -5.01 -3.15 -6.10
C TYR A 151 -4.59 -4.37 -5.29
N THR A 152 -4.95 -5.55 -5.79
CA THR A 152 -4.54 -6.82 -5.18
C THR A 152 -3.71 -7.62 -6.18
N TYR A 153 -2.64 -8.22 -5.67
CA TYR A 153 -1.71 -9.08 -6.40
C TYR A 153 -1.49 -10.39 -5.62
N ALA A 154 -1.17 -11.46 -6.33
CA ALA A 154 -0.70 -12.71 -5.74
C ALA A 154 0.82 -12.85 -5.97
N PRO A 155 1.57 -13.53 -5.10
CA PRO A 155 2.96 -13.88 -5.38
C PRO A 155 3.03 -14.63 -6.72
N ALA A 156 3.92 -14.22 -7.62
CA ALA A 156 4.16 -14.99 -8.83
C ALA A 156 4.72 -16.36 -8.42
N SER A 157 4.07 -17.44 -8.85
CA SER A 157 4.60 -18.79 -8.66
C SER A 157 5.92 -18.89 -9.42
N LEU A 158 7.01 -19.22 -8.71
CA LEU A 158 8.30 -19.58 -9.32
C LEU A 158 8.16 -20.89 -10.12
#